data_AF-A0A9D1Y9U1-F1
#
_entry.id   AF-A0A9D1Y9U1-F1
#
_cell.length_a   1.000
_cell.length_b   1.000
_cell.length_c   1.000
_cell.angle_alpha   90.00
_cell.angle_beta   90.00
_cell.angle_gamma   90.00
#
_symmetry.space_group_name_H-M   'P 1'
#
loop_
_entity.id
_entity.type
_entity.pdbx_description
1 polymer ?
#
loop_
_entity_poly.entity_id
_entity_poly.type
_entity_poly.pdbx_seq_one_letter_code
_entity_poly.pdbx_strand_id
1 'polypeptide(L)' 'MKPLKTKVSLTLDSPVLEQIQALAEAEDRSLSSYINLVLKAHLRTLEQNKS' A
#
# COMPACT_ATOMS: atom_id res chain seq x y z
N MET A 1 -21.22 -3.87 -0.50
CA MET A 1 -20.77 -3.40 -1.82
C MET A 1 -19.25 -3.37 -1.80
N LYS A 2 -18.55 -3.99 -2.76
CA LYS A 2 -17.08 -3.86 -2.81
C LYS A 2 -16.74 -2.37 -2.97
N PRO A 3 -15.87 -1.78 -2.14
CA PRO A 3 -15.51 -0.38 -2.30
C PRO A 3 -14.93 -0.16 -3.69
N LEU A 4 -15.44 0.84 -4.41
CA LEU A 4 -14.94 1.24 -5.72
C LEU A 4 -13.48 1.63 -5.54
N LYS A 5 -12.55 0.83 -6.09
CA LYS A 5 -11.13 1.18 -6.09
C LYS A 5 -10.93 2.32 -7.07
N THR A 6 -10.51 3.48 -6.58
CA THR A 6 -10.15 4.62 -7.44
C THR A 6 -8.72 4.45 -7.92
N LYS A 7 -8.48 4.58 -9.23
CA LYS A 7 -7.13 4.64 -9.78
C LYS A 7 -6.52 5.99 -9.40
N VAL A 8 -5.35 5.97 -8.79
CA VAL A 8 -4.58 7.16 -8.44
C VAL A 8 -3.22 7.09 -9.14
N SER A 9 -2.70 8.25 -9.53
CA SER A 9 -1.30 8.40 -9.95
C SER A 9 -0.52 8.93 -8.75
N LEU A 10 0.60 8.29 -8.43
CA LEU A 10 1.46 8.67 -7.32
C LEU A 10 2.92 8.57 -7.75
N THR A 11 3.77 9.42 -7.20
CA THR A 11 5.22 9.39 -7.44
C THR A 11 5.90 8.84 -6.19
N LEU A 12 6.80 7.88 -6.34
CA LEU A 12 7.64 7.32 -5.28
C LEU A 12 9.09 7.42 -5.71
N ASP A 13 9.98 7.53 -4.74
CA ASP A 13 11.41 7.37 -5.00
C ASP A 13 11.69 5.97 -5.55
N SER A 14 12.55 5.89 -6.56
CA SER A 14 12.99 4.62 -7.16
C SER A 14 13.39 3.55 -6.14
N PRO A 15 14.25 3.83 -5.12
CA PRO A 15 14.62 2.80 -4.14
C PRO A 15 13.46 2.30 -3.29
N VAL A 16 12.42 3.13 -3.10
CA VAL A 16 11.21 2.74 -2.38
C VAL A 16 10.34 1.84 -3.26
N LEU A 17 10.17 2.21 -4.54
CA LEU A 17 9.40 1.42 -5.50
C LEU A 17 9.96 0.01 -5.67
N GLU A 18 11.29 -0.12 -5.81
CA GLU A 18 11.97 -1.42 -5.95
C GLU A 18 11.71 -2.34 -4.75
N GLN A 19 11.81 -1.81 -3.52
CA GLN A 19 11.56 -2.58 -2.30
C GLN A 19 10.10 -3.02 -2.19
N ILE A 20 9.16 -2.12 -2.47
CA ILE A 20 7.72 -2.44 -2.43
C ILE A 20 7.40 -3.50 -3.49
N GLN A 21 8.02 -3.41 -4.67
CA GLN A 21 7.83 -4.40 -5.73
C GLN A 21 8.35 -5.78 -5.34
N ALA A 22 9.54 -5.87 -4.77
CA ALA A 22 10.10 -7.14 -4.28
C ALA A 22 9.23 -7.77 -3.17
N LEU A 23 8.70 -6.95 -2.24
CA LEU A 23 7.80 -7.43 -1.19
C LEU A 23 6.45 -7.90 -1.74
N ALA A 24 5.91 -7.21 -2.74
CA ALA A 24 4.68 -7.61 -3.40
C ALA A 24 4.84 -8.94 -4.15
N GLU A 25 5.96 -9.13 -4.85
CA GLU A 25 6.30 -10.38 -5.54
C GLU A 25 6.51 -11.54 -4.56
N ALA A 26 7.20 -11.32 -3.45
CA ALA A 26 7.39 -12.33 -2.40
C ALA A 26 6.06 -12.82 -1.79
N GLU A 27 5.01 -11.99 -1.81
CA GLU A 27 3.67 -12.34 -1.34
C GLU A 27 2.71 -12.85 -2.43
N ASP A 28 3.17 -12.99 -3.69
CA ASP A 28 2.32 -13.31 -4.85
C ASP A 28 1.15 -12.31 -5.01
N ARG A 29 1.45 -11.01 -4.87
CA ARG A 29 0.47 -9.92 -4.93
C ARG A 29 0.87 -8.87 -5.96
N SER A 30 -0.13 -8.17 -6.50
CA SER A 30 0.13 -6.99 -7.32
C SER A 30 0.62 -5.81 -6.46
N LEU A 31 1.49 -4.98 -7.04
CA LEU A 31 2.04 -3.77 -6.39
C LEU A 31 0.94 -2.90 -5.78
N SER A 32 -0.13 -2.61 -6.53
CA SER A 32 -1.25 -1.80 -6.04
C SER A 32 -2.00 -2.47 -4.88
N SER A 33 -2.07 -3.79 -4.84
CA SER A 33 -2.69 -4.52 -3.72
C SER A 33 -1.83 -4.42 -2.46
N TYR A 34 -0.52 -4.58 -2.62
CA TYR A 34 0.44 -4.47 -1.53
C TYR A 34 0.48 -3.05 -0.94
N ILE A 35 0.59 -2.02 -1.79
CA ILE A 35 0.53 -0.61 -1.36
C ILE A 35 -0.75 -0.35 -0.56
N ASN A 36 -1.91 -0.83 -1.03
CA ASN A 36 -3.17 -0.63 -0.34
C ASN A 36 -3.23 -1.32 1.04
N LEU A 37 -2.58 -2.47 1.19
CA LEU A 37 -2.48 -3.17 2.48
C LEU A 37 -1.65 -2.37 3.47
N VAL A 38 -0.47 -1.90 3.04
CA VAL A 38 0.45 -1.09 3.86
C VAL A 38 -0.22 0.22 4.29
N LEU A 39 -0.88 0.92 3.36
CA LEU A 39 -1.59 2.17 3.67
C LEU A 39 -2.71 1.95 4.69
N LYS A 40 -3.47 0.86 4.58
CA LYS A 40 -4.51 0.51 5.57
C LYS A 40 -3.92 0.25 6.95
N ALA A 41 -2.81 -0.46 7.04
CA ALA A 41 -2.12 -0.71 8.31
C ALA A 41 -1.59 0.60 8.93
N HIS A 42 -1.02 1.48 8.10
CA HIS A 42 -0.56 2.80 8.53
C HIS A 42 -1.70 3.67 9.07
N LEU A 43 -2.83 3.74 8.36
CA LEU A 43 -4.01 4.49 8.80
C LEU A 43 -4.55 3.99 10.14
N ARG A 44 -4.68 2.66 10.31
CA ARG A 44 -5.10 2.06 11.59
C ARG A 44 -4.17 2.42 12.74
N THR A 45 -2.86 2.40 12.48
CA THR A 45 -1.85 2.78 13.48
C THR A 45 -2.01 4.25 13.87
N LEU A 46 -2.26 5.15 12.91
CA LEU A 46 -2.50 6.56 13.20
C LEU A 46 -3.81 6.80 13.98
N GLU A 47 -4.85 6.01 13.72
CA GLU A 47 -6.11 6.06 14.48
C GLU A 47 -5.90 5.60 15.93
N GLN A 48 -5.13 4.53 16.14
CA GLN A 48 -4.82 4.01 17.47
C GLN A 48 -3.95 4.97 18.30
N ASN A 49 -3.02 5.69 17.69
CA ASN A 49 -2.17 6.66 18.38
C ASN A 49 -2.87 8.00 18.70
N LYS A 50 -4.10 8.20 18.20
CA LYS A 50 -4.91 9.39 18.48
C LYS A 50 -5.91 9.20 19.63
N SER A 51 -6.01 7.99 20.17
CA SER A 51 -6.93 7.63 21.27
C SER A 51 -6.23 7.61 22.62
#